data_AF-A0A2D3W7L5-F1
#
_entry.id   AF-A0A2D3W7L5-F1
#
_cell.length_a   1.000
_cell.length_b   1.000
_cell.length_c   1.000
_cell.angle_alpha   90.00
_cell.angle_beta   90.00
_cell.angle_gamma   90.00
#
_symmetry.space_group_name_H-M   'P 1'
#
loop_
_entity.id
_entity.type
_entity.pdbx_description
1 polymer ?
#
loop_
_entity_poly.entity_id
_entity_poly.type
_entity_poly.pdbx_seq_one_letter_code
_entity_poly.pdbx_strand_id
1 'polypeptide(L)' 'MKQTQQDMARILGITTVTLRNWRKEKPNLYKIIMQGFAFEEAMEATKENYEKLESLREKVLKK' A
#
# COMPACT_ATOMS: atom_id res chain seq x y z
N MET A 1 5.63 -3.47 -2.09
CA MET A 1 5.14 -4.75 -1.52
C MET A 1 3.76 -4.58 -0.93
N LYS A 2 2.86 -5.55 -1.10
CA LYS A 2 1.52 -5.53 -0.51
C LYS A 2 1.59 -5.63 1.02
N GLN A 3 0.99 -4.69 1.74
CA GLN A 3 1.00 -4.70 3.20
C GLN A 3 0.13 -5.85 3.74
N THR A 4 0.63 -6.56 4.74
CA THR A 4 -0.14 -7.61 5.42
C THR A 4 -1.13 -7.00 6.41
N GLN A 5 -2.11 -7.78 6.86
CA GLN A 5 -3.03 -7.34 7.92
C GLN A 5 -2.31 -6.98 9.23
N GLN A 6 -1.15 -7.61 9.49
CA GLN A 6 -0.32 -7.29 10.64
C GLN A 6 0.40 -5.95 10.47
N ASP A 7 0.90 -5.66 9.28
CA ASP A 7 1.57 -4.39 9.00
C ASP A 7 0.59 -3.22 9.06
N MET A 8 -0.58 -3.37 8.43
CA MET A 8 -1.66 -2.39 8.53
C MET A 8 -2.07 -2.13 9.99
N ALA A 9 -2.20 -3.19 10.80
CA ALA A 9 -2.53 -3.04 12.22
C ALA A 9 -1.42 -2.33 13.00
N ARG A 10 -0.13 -2.64 12.72
CA ARG A 10 1.02 -1.97 13.33
C ARG A 10 1.06 -0.48 12.99
N ILE A 11 0.83 -0.11 11.72
CA ILE A 11 0.77 1.28 11.25
C ILE A 11 -0.33 2.05 11.97
N LEU A 12 -1.50 1.44 12.17
CA LEU A 12 -2.64 2.04 12.86
C LEU A 12 -2.51 2.04 14.39
N GLY A 13 -1.49 1.39 14.96
CA GLY A 13 -1.32 1.27 16.41
C GLY A 13 -2.41 0.42 17.08
N ILE A 14 -2.97 -0.56 16.37
CA ILE A 14 -4.05 -1.43 16.88
C ILE A 14 -3.68 -2.90 16.75
N THR A 15 -4.49 -3.78 17.36
CA THR A 15 -4.35 -5.22 17.15
C THR A 15 -4.96 -5.64 15.81
N THR A 16 -4.47 -6.76 15.24
CA THR A 16 -5.05 -7.37 14.04
C THR A 16 -6.51 -7.78 14.25
N VAL A 17 -6.87 -8.16 15.48
CA VAL A 17 -8.24 -8.48 15.88
C VAL A 17 -9.14 -7.25 15.80
N THR A 18 -8.68 -6.11 16.32
CA THR A 18 -9.40 -4.82 16.21
C THR A 18 -9.68 -4.47 14.75
N LEU A 19 -8.64 -4.55 13.90
CA LEU A 19 -8.79 -4.27 12.47
C LEU A 19 -9.79 -5.23 11.79
N ARG A 20 -9.79 -6.51 12.17
CA ARG A 20 -10.74 -7.50 11.67
C ARG A 20 -12.18 -7.21 12.12
N ASN A 21 -12.36 -6.83 13.39
CA ASN A 21 -13.69 -6.54 13.95
C ASN A 21 -14.33 -5.33 13.28
N TRP A 22 -13.53 -4.32 12.89
CA TRP A 22 -14.03 -3.15 12.17
C TRP A 22 -14.73 -3.49 10.86
N ARG A 23 -14.38 -4.60 10.20
CA ARG A 23 -15.09 -5.06 9.00
C ARG A 23 -16.59 -5.28 9.26
N LYS A 24 -16.95 -5.71 10.48
CA LYS A 24 -18.33 -5.96 10.91
C LYS A 24 -18.92 -4.76 11.65
N GLU A 25 -18.17 -4.21 12.61
CA GLU A 25 -18.66 -3.21 13.57
C GLU A 25 -18.61 -1.78 13.03
N LYS A 26 -17.67 -1.49 12.11
CA LYS A 26 -17.43 -0.16 11.55
C LYS A 26 -17.10 -0.26 10.05
N PRO A 27 -18.01 -0.81 9.22
CA PRO A 27 -17.70 -1.17 7.84
C PRO A 27 -17.24 0.02 6.97
N ASN A 28 -17.78 1.22 7.20
CA ASN A 28 -17.37 2.42 6.48
C ASN A 28 -15.95 2.87 6.85
N LEU A 29 -15.60 2.83 8.14
CA LEU A 29 -14.23 3.12 8.61
C LEU A 29 -13.25 2.11 8.02
N TYR A 30 -13.58 0.82 8.11
CA TYR A 30 -12.76 -0.24 7.52
C TYR A 30 -12.54 -0.02 6.02
N LYS A 31 -13.60 0.31 5.27
CA LYS A 31 -13.51 0.61 3.84
C LYS A 31 -12.55 1.76 3.54
N ILE A 32 -12.69 2.90 4.23
CA ILE A 32 -11.84 4.08 4.02
C ILE A 32 -10.38 3.74 4.28
N ILE A 33 -10.10 3.04 5.39
CA ILE A 33 -8.73 2.64 5.76
C ILE A 33 -8.12 1.69 4.72
N MET A 34 -8.87 0.66 4.29
CA MET A 34 -8.39 -0.27 3.25
C MET A 34 -8.14 0.44 1.91
N GLN A 35 -8.97 1.43 1.56
CA GLN A 35 -8.75 2.26 0.36
C GLN A 35 -7.48 3.11 0.48
N GLY A 36 -7.18 3.65 1.66
CA GLY A 36 -5.92 4.36 1.92
C GLY A 36 -4.69 3.50 1.69
N PHE A 37 -4.67 2.28 2.25
CA PHE A 37 -3.55 1.35 2.04
C PHE A 37 -3.41 0.91 0.58
N ALA A 38 -4.52 0.65 -0.12
CA ALA A 38 -4.49 0.32 -1.55
C ALA A 38 -3.96 1.47 -2.40
N PHE A 39 -4.26 2.72 -2.02
CA PHE A 39 -3.73 3.90 -2.67
C PHE A 39 -2.22 4.04 -2.47
N GLU A 40 -1.71 3.86 -1.24
CA GLU A 40 -0.27 3.87 -0.96
C GLU A 40 0.48 2.79 -1.76
N GLU A 41 -0.07 1.56 -1.83
CA GLU A 41 0.51 0.47 -2.62
C GLU A 41 0.59 0.83 -4.12
N ALA A 42 -0.46 1.44 -4.67
CA ALA A 42 -0.49 1.87 -6.06
C ALA A 42 0.52 3.01 -6.34
N MET A 43 0.67 3.95 -5.40
CA MET A 43 1.64 5.03 -5.50
C MET A 43 3.07 4.48 -5.54
N GLU A 44 3.42 3.56 -4.64
CA GLU A 44 4.77 2.99 -4.60
C GLU A 44 5.08 2.18 -5.85
N ALA A 45 4.13 1.34 -6.31
CA ALA A 45 4.29 0.60 -7.56
C ALA A 45 4.46 1.53 -8.77
N THR A 46 3.77 2.67 -8.79
CA THR A 46 3.91 3.68 -9.86
C THR A 46 5.32 4.28 -9.85
N LYS A 47 5.84 4.61 -8.67
CA LYS A 47 7.19 5.14 -8.51
C LYS A 47 8.26 4.13 -8.93
N GLU A 48 8.17 2.89 -8.47
CA GLU A 48 9.07 1.80 -8.88
C GLU A 48 9.06 1.60 -10.40
N ASN A 49 7.88 1.65 -11.02
CA ASN A 49 7.74 1.55 -12.47
C ASN A 49 8.41 2.73 -13.19
N TYR A 50 8.20 3.96 -12.71
CA TYR A 50 8.84 5.14 -13.28
C TYR A 50 10.38 5.06 -13.20
N GLU A 51 10.93 4.72 -12.04
CA GLU A 51 12.37 4.56 -11.83
C GLU A 51 12.94 3.47 -12.75
N LYS A 52 12.22 2.37 -12.92
CA LYS A 52 12.60 1.30 -13.86
C LYS A 52 12.65 1.82 -15.30
N LEU A 53 11.66 2.60 -15.74
CA LEU A 53 11.63 3.18 -17.08
C LEU A 53 12.77 4.17 -17.31
N GLU A 54 13.06 5.06 -16.37
CA GLU A 54 14.21 5.98 -16.46
C GLU A 54 15.53 5.21 -16.51
N SER A 55 15.69 4.16 -15.70
CA SER A 55 16.90 3.32 -15.73
C SER A 55 17.13 2.65 -17.09
N LEU A 56 16.05 2.27 -17.79
CA LEU A 56 16.12 1.71 -19.14
C LEU A 56 16.50 2.79 -20.16
N ARG A 57 15.90 3.97 -20.07
CA ARG A 57 16.23 5.13 -20.91
C ARG A 57 17.71 5.49 -20.78
N GLU A 58 18.26 5.55 -19.59
CA GLU A 58 19.69 5.81 -19.38
C GLU A 58 20.60 4.75 -20.02
N LYS A 59 20.23 3.46 -19.92
CA LYS A 59 21.01 2.37 -20.54
C LYS A 59 21.02 2.46 -22.06
N VAL A 60 19.94 2.96 -22.67
CA VAL A 60 19.88 3.21 -24.11
C VAL A 60 20.74 4.41 -24.50
N LEU A 61 20.73 5.49 -23.71
CA LEU A 61 21.47 6.74 -24.01
C LEU A 61 22.97 6.66 -23.73
N LYS A 62 23.42 5.74 -22.86
CA LYS A 62 24.84 5.50 -22.55
C LYS A 62 25.51 4.51 -23.54
N LYS A 63 24.79 4.05 -24.56
CA LYS A 63 25.30 3.27 -25.69
C LYS A 63 25.48 4.17 -26.91
#